data_AF-A0A7C3PZT7-F1
#
_entry.id   AF-A0A7C3PZT7-F1
#
_cell.length_a   1.000
_cell.length_b   1.000
_cell.length_c   1.000
_cell.angle_alpha   90.00
_cell.angle_beta   90.00
_cell.angle_gamma   90.00
#
_symmetry.space_group_name_H-M   'P 1'
#
loop_
_entity.id
_entity.type
_entity.pdbx_description
1 polymer ?
#
loop_
_entity_poly.entity_id
_entity_poly.type
_entity_poly.pdbx_seq_one_letter_code
_entity_poly.pdbx_strand_id
1 'polypeptide(L)' 'MRTHDYTEPFEDEEMERRARDHYEQAREQGSTLSDTRLMEESGRLAHEEYERLVGTDNEPVPTDEEEV' A
#
# COMPACT_ATOMS: atom_id res chain seq x y z
N MET A 1 -8.10 -1.38 17.22
CA MET A 1 -7.38 -0.86 16.03
C MET A 1 -5.94 -1.28 16.16
N ARG A 2 -5.48 -2.17 15.30
CA ARG A 2 -4.08 -2.64 15.27
C ARG A 2 -3.30 -1.56 14.52
N THR A 3 -2.46 -0.81 15.22
CA THR A 3 -1.49 0.09 14.58
C THR A 3 -0.46 -0.82 13.92
N HIS A 4 -0.51 -0.94 12.61
CA HIS A 4 0.53 -1.65 11.87
C HIS A 4 1.83 -0.88 12.05
N ASP A 5 2.83 -1.55 12.62
CA ASP A 5 4.13 -0.96 12.87
C ASP A 5 4.93 -1.08 11.58
N TYR A 6 4.87 -0.03 10.75
CA TYR A 6 5.58 0.04 9.48
C TYR A 6 7.10 0.22 9.64
N THR A 7 7.62 0.05 10.87
CA THR A 7 9.06 -0.10 11.13
C THR A 7 9.52 -1.57 11.09
N GLU A 8 8.58 -2.52 11.03
CA GLU A 8 8.87 -3.93 10.78
C GLU A 8 9.16 -4.18 9.28
N PRO A 9 10.03 -5.14 8.94
CA PRO A 9 10.26 -5.51 7.55
C PRO A 9 8.95 -5.97 6.90
N PHE A 10 8.66 -5.46 5.71
CA PHE A 10 7.50 -5.91 4.94
C PHE A 10 7.67 -7.39 4.57
N GLU A 11 6.60 -8.18 4.67
CA GLU A 11 6.62 -9.59 4.25
C GLU A 11 6.71 -9.75 2.72
N ASP A 12 6.45 -8.67 1.97
CA ASP A 12 6.41 -8.63 0.50
C ASP A 12 7.45 -7.63 -0.04
N GLU A 13 8.41 -8.13 -0.82
CA GLU A 13 9.50 -7.34 -1.42
C GLU A 13 8.99 -6.24 -2.37
N GLU A 14 7.83 -6.44 -3.01
CA GLU A 14 7.22 -5.43 -3.88
C GLU A 14 6.58 -4.31 -3.07
N MET A 15 5.99 -4.64 -1.92
CA MET A 15 5.45 -3.65 -0.98
C MET A 15 6.58 -2.82 -0.35
N GLU A 16 7.70 -3.45 0.01
CA GLU A 16 8.91 -2.74 0.48
C GLU A 16 9.45 -1.77 -0.57
N ARG A 17 9.56 -2.21 -1.83
CA ARG A 17 10.02 -1.35 -2.93
C ARG A 17 9.12 -0.12 -3.11
N ARG A 18 7.79 -0.29 -3.08
CA ARG A 18 6.84 0.82 -3.23
C ARG A 18 6.88 1.78 -2.05
N ALA A 19 6.98 1.26 -0.82
CA ALA A 19 7.13 2.09 0.37
C ALA A 19 8.41 2.93 0.30
N ARG A 20 9.51 2.34 -0.21
CA ARG A 20 10.76 3.05 -0.41
C ARG A 20 10.66 4.14 -1.49
N ASP A 21 10.01 3.86 -2.62
CA ASP A 21 9.78 4.85 -3.67
C ASP A 21 8.98 6.05 -3.14
N HIS A 22 7.91 5.82 -2.37
CA HIS A 22 7.14 6.89 -1.72
C HIS A 22 7.97 7.72 -0.74
N TYR A 23 8.83 7.06 0.03
CA TYR A 23 9.74 7.72 0.97
C TYR A 23 10.74 8.62 0.25
N GLU A 24 11.42 8.09 -0.77
CA GLU A 24 12.40 8.85 -1.57
C GLU A 24 11.72 10.03 -2.28
N GLN A 25 10.54 9.81 -2.88
CA GLN A 25 9.79 10.86 -3.56
C GLN A 25 9.32 11.97 -2.61
N ALA A 26 8.91 11.63 -1.38
CA ALA A 26 8.52 12.62 -0.39
C ALA A 26 9.73 13.43 0.14
N ARG A 27 10.92 12.81 0.19
CA ARG A 27 12.18 13.50 0.50
C ARG A 27 12.59 14.47 -0.62
N GLU A 28 12.48 14.05 -1.88
CA GLU A 28 12.74 14.91 -3.04
C GLU A 28 11.79 16.11 -3.11
N GLN A 29 10.53 15.93 -2.71
CA GLN A 29 9.54 17.00 -2.60
C GLN A 29 9.77 17.96 -1.42
N GLY A 30 10.79 17.71 -0.59
CA GLY A 30 11.12 18.54 0.56
C GLY A 30 10.18 18.36 1.75
N SER A 31 9.67 17.14 1.95
CA SER A 31 8.83 16.83 3.11
C SER A 31 9.50 17.24 4.42
N THR A 32 8.73 17.91 5.28
CA THR A 32 9.16 18.35 6.62
C THR A 32 8.84 17.32 7.70
N LEU A 33 8.28 16.17 7.33
CA LEU A 33 7.99 15.09 8.26
C LEU A 33 9.28 14.49 8.79
N SER A 34 9.25 13.96 10.02
CA SER A 34 10.35 13.17 10.54
C SER A 34 10.45 11.85 9.78
N ASP A 35 11.66 11.29 9.68
CA ASP A 35 11.89 10.04 8.94
C ASP A 35 10.95 8.91 9.40
N THR A 36 10.68 8.79 10.70
CA THR A 36 9.71 7.82 11.24
C THR A 36 8.31 8.01 10.67
N ARG A 37 7.81 9.26 10.65
CA ARG A 37 6.49 9.58 10.10
C ARG A 37 6.43 9.35 8.60
N LEU A 38 7.51 9.66 7.91
CA LEU A 38 7.67 9.44 6.48
C LEU A 38 7.63 7.96 6.14
N MET A 39 8.30 7.10 6.92
CA MET A 39 8.24 5.64 6.76
C MET A 39 6.84 5.10 7.04
N GLU A 40 6.17 5.55 8.11
CA GLU A 40 4.79 5.16 8.41
C GLU A 40 3.82 5.52 7.27
N GLU A 41 3.85 6.77 6.80
CA GLU A 41 2.98 7.22 5.71
C GLU A 41 3.28 6.51 4.39
N SER A 42 4.57 6.28 4.09
CA SER A 42 4.98 5.59 2.85
C SER A 42 4.58 4.11 2.87
N GLY A 43 4.70 3.45 4.03
CA GLY A 43 4.22 2.08 4.22
C GLY A 43 2.70 1.98 4.07
N ARG A 44 1.95 2.95 4.63
CA ARG A 44 0.49 3.01 4.44
C ARG A 44 0.11 3.17 2.96
N LEU A 45 0.74 4.07 2.23
CA LEU A 45 0.48 4.29 0.80
C LEU A 45 0.75 3.02 -0.03
N ALA A 46 1.87 2.33 0.25
CA ALA A 46 2.19 1.08 -0.42
C ALA A 46 1.14 -0.02 -0.14
N HIS A 47 0.61 -0.07 1.09
CA HIS A 47 -0.45 -0.99 1.47
C HIS A 47 -1.79 -0.67 0.78
N GLU A 48 -2.21 0.60 0.77
CA GLU A 48 -3.44 1.03 0.10
C GLU A 48 -3.42 0.71 -1.42
N GLU A 49 -2.27 0.89 -2.07
CA GLU A 49 -2.10 0.54 -3.48
C GLU A 49 -2.11 -0.97 -3.71
N TYR A 50 -1.53 -1.76 -2.79
CA TYR A 50 -1.62 -3.22 -2.83
C TYR A 50 -3.05 -3.71 -2.63
N GLU A 51 -3.76 -3.20 -1.62
CA GLU A 51 -5.17 -3.52 -1.38
C GLU A 51 -6.05 -3.14 -2.56
N ARG A 52 -5.77 -2.02 -3.24
CA ARG A 52 -6.47 -1.65 -4.47
C ARG A 52 -6.24 -2.67 -5.59
N LEU A 53 -5.00 -3.11 -5.81
CA LEU A 53 -4.66 -4.11 -6.83
C LEU A 53 -5.29 -5.47 -6.54
N VAL A 54 -5.23 -5.93 -5.30
CA VAL A 54 -5.85 -7.20 -4.88
C VAL A 54 -7.37 -7.10 -4.85
N GLY A 55 -7.91 -5.92 -4.50
CA GLY A 55 -9.35 -5.64 -4.49
C GLY A 55 -9.98 -5.65 -5.88
N THR A 56 -9.23 -5.29 -6.93
CA THR A 56 -9.72 -5.38 -8.32
C THR A 56 -9.83 -6.81 -8.87
N ASP A 57 -9.20 -7.80 -8.24
CA ASP A 57 -9.35 -9.21 -8.62
C ASP A 57 -10.57 -9.89 -7.94
N ASN A 58 -11.30 -9.19 -7.07
CA ASN A 58 -12.45 -9.70 -6.33
C ASN A 58 -13.76 -8.93 -6.61
N GLU A 59 -13.94 -8.37 -7.81
CA GLU A 59 -15.31 -8.14 -8.28
C GLU A 59 -15.88 -9.50 -8.72
N PRO A 60 -16.91 -10.06 -8.04
CA PRO A 60 -17.62 -11.20 -8.57
C PRO A 60 -18.24 -10.75 -9.89
N VAL A 61 -17.72 -11.24 -11.02
CA VAL A 61 -18.40 -11.12 -12.30
C VAL A 61 -19.82 -11.63 -12.07
N PRO A 62 -20.88 -10.82 -12.24
CA PRO A 62 -22.23 -11.35 -12.19
C PRO A 62 -22.37 -12.28 -13.39
N THR A 63 -22.23 -13.59 -13.17
CA THR A 63 -22.72 -14.60 -14.11
C THR A 63 -24.23 -14.53 -14.08
N ASP A 64 -24.76 -13.63 -14.90
CA ASP A 64 -26.14 -13.65 -15.35
C ASP A 64 -26.29 -14.87 -16.29
N GLU A 65 -26.36 -16.05 -15.68
CA GLU A 65 -26.80 -17.28 -16.36
C GLU A 65 -28.22 -17.58 -15.87
N GLU A 66 -29.16 -16.84 -16.44
CA GLU A 66 -30.59 -17.15 -16.42
C GLU A 66 -30.79 -18.51 -17.12
N GLU A 67 -31.22 -19.54 -16.36
CA GLU A 67 -31.57 -20.87 -16.87
C GLU A 67 -32.64 -20.77 -17.99
N VAL A 68 -32.32 -21.26 -19.18
CA VAL A 68 -33.24 -21.53 -20.30
C VAL A 68 -33.85 -22.93 -20.24
#